data_AF-A0A966PSP7-F1
#
_entry.id   AF-A0A966PSP7-F1
#
_cell.length_a   1.000
_cell.length_b   1.000
_cell.length_c   1.000
_cell.angle_alpha   90.00
_cell.angle_beta   90.00
_cell.angle_gamma   90.00
#
_symmetry.space_group_name_H-M   'P 1'
#
loop_
_entity.id
_entity.type
_entity.pdbx_description
1 polymer ?
#
loop_
_entity_poly.entity_id
_entity_poly.type
_entity_poly.pdbx_seq_one_letter_code
_entity_poly.pdbx_strand_id
1 'polypeptide(L)'
;MKKEDVDVTADINALVQGEDLSEEFKEKATTIFEAALVSKINEEIETIEEQYIAQLNEHIEVIKEEMADKVDSFLNYVVEQWIQDNKLAVDYGVRTEIAESFMSALKGVFEEHYIDMPEEKYDMVEGMTEKLDEMEQKLNEQIEKNIELNSALGEFIKESIVTEVSQGLADTQKEKLFSLSAGVEFTNEETYREKIETIKENYFPKTQISESAEASDPVIEQEVPAHMAAYVNAIARYSK
;
A
#
# COMPACT_ATOMS: atom_id res chain seq x y z
N MET A 1 11.79 -31.21 5.31
CA MET A 1 11.84 -30.83 6.76
C MET A 1 12.34 -32.05 7.54
N LYS A 2 12.76 -31.95 8.81
CA LYS A 2 13.26 -33.14 9.56
C LYS A 2 12.07 -33.95 10.07
N LYS A 3 12.16 -35.29 10.01
CA LYS A 3 11.21 -36.19 10.70
C LYS A 3 11.24 -35.88 12.19
N GLU A 4 10.09 -35.58 12.78
CA GLU A 4 9.97 -35.35 14.22
C GLU A 4 9.85 -36.71 14.93
N ASP A 5 10.71 -36.91 15.93
CA ASP A 5 10.49 -37.93 16.96
C ASP A 5 9.63 -37.31 18.06
N VAL A 6 8.54 -38.00 18.42
CA VAL A 6 7.57 -37.52 19.40
C VAL A 6 7.59 -38.44 20.61
N ASP A 7 7.97 -37.92 21.78
CA ASP A 7 7.91 -38.66 23.04
C ASP A 7 6.49 -38.65 23.61
N VAL A 8 5.80 -39.79 23.51
CA VAL A 8 4.43 -40.02 24.00
C VAL A 8 4.40 -40.75 25.34
N THR A 9 5.55 -40.98 25.97
CA THR A 9 5.67 -41.83 27.15
C THR A 9 4.85 -41.28 28.33
N ALA A 10 4.78 -39.96 28.48
CA ALA A 10 3.99 -39.31 29.53
C ALA A 10 2.48 -39.49 29.33
N ASP A 11 1.99 -39.33 28.09
CA ASP A 11 0.57 -39.44 27.74
C ASP A 11 0.10 -40.89 27.84
N ILE A 12 0.93 -41.85 27.46
CA ILE A 12 0.62 -43.27 27.60
C ILE A 12 0.60 -43.67 29.07
N ASN A 13 1.57 -43.20 29.86
CA ASN A 13 1.57 -43.45 31.31
C ASN A 13 0.33 -42.87 32.01
N ALA A 14 -0.18 -41.72 31.56
CA ALA A 14 -1.44 -41.16 32.04
C ALA A 14 -2.65 -41.99 31.60
N LEU A 15 -2.64 -42.54 30.38
CA LEU A 15 -3.72 -43.38 29.84
C LEU A 15 -3.85 -44.73 30.57
N VAL A 16 -2.73 -45.36 30.92
CA VAL A 16 -2.71 -46.64 31.65
C VAL A 16 -2.73 -46.48 33.17
N GLN A 17 -2.85 -45.26 33.68
CA GLN A 17 -2.81 -44.99 35.11
C GLN A 17 -4.04 -45.57 35.83
N GLY A 18 -3.82 -46.53 36.72
CA GLY A 18 -4.89 -47.21 37.46
C GLY A 18 -5.35 -48.54 36.86
N GLU A 19 -4.81 -48.94 35.70
CA GLU A 19 -4.96 -50.31 35.17
C GLU A 19 -3.77 -51.20 35.55
N ASP A 20 -4.06 -52.45 35.95
CA ASP A 20 -3.04 -53.43 36.37
C ASP A 20 -2.45 -54.16 35.14
N LEU A 21 -1.77 -53.38 34.29
CA LEU A 21 -1.11 -53.84 33.06
C LEU A 21 0.36 -54.16 33.33
N SER A 22 0.89 -55.20 32.68
CA SER A 22 2.31 -55.55 32.80
C SER A 22 3.21 -54.47 32.18
N GLU A 23 4.39 -54.25 32.77
CA GLU A 23 5.38 -53.29 32.24
C GLU A 23 5.80 -53.62 30.80
N GLU A 24 5.90 -54.91 30.47
CA GLU A 24 6.21 -55.36 29.10
C GLU A 24 5.10 -55.01 28.10
N PHE A 25 3.84 -54.95 28.54
CA PHE A 25 2.73 -54.51 27.70
C PHE A 25 2.76 -52.99 27.50
N LYS A 26 3.04 -52.22 28.56
CA LYS A 26 3.17 -50.76 28.48
C LYS A 26 4.28 -50.35 27.52
N GLU A 27 5.46 -50.96 27.63
CA GLU A 27 6.60 -50.67 26.75
C GLU A 27 6.26 -50.97 25.27
N LYS A 28 5.67 -52.14 24.98
CA LYS A 28 5.23 -52.50 23.62
C LYS A 28 4.14 -51.57 23.09
N ALA A 29 3.16 -51.21 23.92
CA ALA A 29 2.09 -50.29 23.55
C ALA A 29 2.65 -48.89 23.25
N THR A 30 3.61 -48.42 24.05
CA THR A 30 4.32 -47.15 23.82
C THR A 30 5.05 -47.16 22.50
N THR A 31 5.88 -48.17 22.23
CA THR A 31 6.64 -48.23 20.97
C THR A 31 5.72 -48.32 19.74
N ILE A 32 4.63 -49.09 19.80
CA ILE A 32 3.69 -49.24 18.68
C ILE A 32 2.91 -47.94 18.45
N PHE A 33 2.45 -47.29 19.52
CA PHE A 33 1.71 -46.03 19.42
C PHE A 33 2.60 -44.89 18.94
N GLU A 34 3.81 -44.78 19.48
CA GLU A 34 4.82 -43.82 19.03
C GLU A 34 5.12 -44.01 17.53
N ALA A 35 5.40 -45.24 17.10
CA ALA A 35 5.66 -45.53 15.69
C ALA A 35 4.46 -45.20 14.79
N ALA A 36 3.23 -45.50 15.22
CA ALA A 36 2.01 -45.17 14.47
C ALA A 36 1.77 -43.65 14.39
N LEU A 37 1.98 -42.94 15.50
CA LEU A 37 1.81 -41.49 15.57
C LEU A 37 2.87 -40.77 14.73
N VAL A 38 4.14 -41.13 14.87
CA VAL A 38 5.25 -40.61 14.06
C VAL A 38 5.01 -40.89 12.58
N SER A 39 4.51 -42.07 12.23
CA SER A 39 4.14 -42.37 10.84
C SER A 39 3.05 -41.43 10.32
N LYS A 40 1.99 -41.19 11.11
CA LYS A 40 0.87 -40.34 10.69
C LYS A 40 1.26 -38.86 10.63
N ILE A 41 2.06 -38.39 11.57
CA ILE A 41 2.60 -37.02 11.56
C ILE A 41 3.48 -36.80 10.33
N ASN A 42 4.37 -37.74 10.00
CA ASN A 42 5.22 -37.60 8.83
C ASN A 42 4.40 -37.58 7.52
N GLU A 43 3.32 -38.36 7.42
CA GLU A 43 2.40 -38.32 6.27
C GLU A 43 1.72 -36.95 6.12
N GLU A 44 1.30 -36.33 7.23
CA GLU A 44 0.71 -34.99 7.15
C GLU A 44 1.74 -33.90 6.91
N ILE A 45 2.97 -34.04 7.41
CA ILE A 45 4.07 -33.13 7.05
C ILE A 45 4.32 -33.20 5.54
N GLU A 46 4.38 -34.40 4.96
CA GLU A 46 4.57 -34.57 3.52
C GLU A 46 3.43 -33.93 2.73
N THR A 47 2.18 -34.13 3.16
CA THR A 47 1.00 -33.51 2.53
C THR A 47 1.04 -31.98 2.61
N ILE A 48 1.43 -31.42 3.76
CA ILE A 48 1.60 -29.96 3.93
C ILE A 48 2.76 -29.44 3.09
N GLU A 49 3.88 -30.17 3.00
CA GLU A 49 5.02 -29.82 2.15
C GLU A 49 4.60 -29.77 0.67
N GLU A 50 3.87 -30.77 0.19
CA GLU A 50 3.35 -30.81 -1.18
C GLU A 50 2.43 -29.62 -1.47
N GLN A 51 1.48 -29.33 -0.58
CA GLN A 51 0.58 -28.18 -0.71
C GLN A 51 1.34 -26.85 -0.69
N TYR A 52 2.32 -26.70 0.20
CA TYR A 52 3.11 -25.49 0.32
C TYR A 52 3.97 -25.27 -0.93
N ILE A 53 4.61 -26.33 -1.46
CA ILE A 53 5.37 -26.26 -2.71
C ILE A 53 4.45 -25.90 -3.88
N ALA A 54 3.26 -26.48 -3.96
CA ALA A 54 2.28 -26.17 -5.00
C ALA A 54 1.87 -24.69 -4.95
N GLN A 55 1.47 -24.19 -3.78
CA GLN A 55 1.10 -22.78 -3.59
C GLN A 55 2.27 -21.84 -3.88
N LEU A 56 3.48 -22.18 -3.44
CA LEU A 56 4.67 -21.39 -3.69
C LEU A 56 4.96 -21.27 -5.19
N ASN A 57 4.85 -22.38 -5.93
CA ASN A 57 5.03 -22.36 -7.39
C ASN A 57 3.95 -21.55 -8.10
N GLU A 58 2.70 -21.65 -7.66
CA GLU A 58 1.60 -20.83 -8.17
C GLU A 58 1.86 -19.33 -7.96
N HIS A 59 2.25 -18.93 -6.73
CA HIS A 59 2.61 -17.55 -6.43
C HIS A 59 3.82 -17.06 -7.23
N ILE A 60 4.83 -17.91 -7.45
CA ILE A 60 5.99 -17.58 -8.28
C ILE A 60 5.57 -17.28 -9.73
N GLU A 61 4.69 -18.10 -10.32
CA GLU A 61 4.23 -17.86 -11.69
C GLU A 61 3.37 -16.59 -11.78
N VAL A 62 2.48 -16.33 -10.82
CA VAL A 62 1.70 -15.08 -10.76
C VAL A 62 2.62 -13.85 -10.70
N ILE A 63 3.60 -13.86 -9.79
CA ILE A 63 4.55 -12.75 -9.65
C ILE A 63 5.36 -12.56 -10.94
N LYS A 64 5.76 -13.65 -11.59
CA LYS A 64 6.53 -13.62 -12.83
C LYS A 64 5.72 -13.05 -13.99
N GLU A 65 4.45 -13.41 -14.12
CA GLU A 65 3.53 -12.83 -15.11
C GLU A 65 3.31 -11.34 -14.84
N GLU A 66 2.98 -10.94 -13.61
CA GLU A 66 2.81 -9.52 -13.27
C GLU A 66 4.08 -8.70 -13.52
N MET A 67 5.26 -9.25 -13.21
CA MET A 67 6.53 -8.57 -13.46
C MET A 67 6.82 -8.46 -14.96
N ALA A 68 6.51 -9.49 -15.75
CA ALA A 68 6.64 -9.43 -17.20
C ALA A 68 5.76 -8.34 -17.80
N ASP A 69 4.50 -8.25 -17.38
CA ASP A 69 3.55 -7.24 -17.86
C ASP A 69 3.97 -5.81 -17.48
N LYS A 70 4.47 -5.62 -16.24
CA LYS A 70 5.00 -4.33 -15.79
C LYS A 70 6.25 -3.91 -16.58
N VAL A 71 7.15 -4.86 -16.85
CA VAL A 71 8.35 -4.60 -17.65
C VAL A 71 7.98 -4.28 -19.09
N ASP A 72 7.06 -5.03 -19.70
CA ASP A 72 6.59 -4.76 -21.06
C ASP A 72 5.92 -3.40 -21.17
N SER A 73 5.04 -3.06 -20.22
CA SER A 73 4.39 -1.74 -20.15
C SER A 73 5.41 -0.60 -20.01
N PHE A 74 6.41 -0.76 -19.15
CA PHE A 74 7.48 0.23 -18.98
C PHE A 74 8.32 0.37 -20.24
N LEU A 75 8.70 -0.73 -20.88
CA LEU A 75 9.48 -0.70 -22.12
C LEU A 75 8.69 -0.06 -23.26
N ASN A 76 7.40 -0.39 -23.40
CA ASN A 76 6.53 0.23 -24.40
C ASN A 76 6.44 1.75 -24.19
N TYR A 77 6.25 2.20 -22.94
CA TYR A 77 6.25 3.62 -22.62
C TYR A 77 7.58 4.31 -22.98
N VAL A 78 8.71 3.72 -22.59
CA VAL A 78 10.04 4.25 -22.91
C VAL A 78 10.28 4.31 -24.41
N VAL A 79 9.88 3.26 -25.16
CA VAL A 79 10.00 3.22 -26.61
C VAL A 79 9.12 4.26 -27.27
N GLU A 80 7.89 4.44 -26.82
CA GLU A 80 6.98 5.45 -27.36
C GLU A 80 7.50 6.86 -27.12
N GLN A 81 7.97 7.16 -25.91
CA GLN A 81 8.63 8.45 -25.59
C GLN A 81 9.87 8.65 -26.46
N TRP A 82 10.75 7.64 -26.58
CA TRP A 82 11.94 7.74 -27.42
C TRP A 82 11.60 8.01 -28.88
N ILE A 83 10.55 7.39 -29.43
CA ILE A 83 10.10 7.66 -30.81
C ILE A 83 9.56 9.09 -30.93
N GLN A 84 8.78 9.56 -29.96
CA GLN A 84 8.26 10.93 -29.95
C GLN A 84 9.40 11.96 -29.89
N ASP A 85 10.35 11.77 -28.98
CA ASP A 85 11.50 12.67 -28.79
C ASP A 85 12.39 12.70 -30.03
N ASN A 86 12.70 11.55 -30.63
CA ASN A 86 13.48 11.51 -31.87
C ASN A 86 12.74 12.15 -33.03
N LYS A 87 11.42 11.95 -33.14
CA LYS A 87 10.63 12.63 -34.17
C LYS A 87 10.70 14.14 -34.00
N LEU A 88 10.58 14.63 -32.77
CA LEU A 88 10.70 16.04 -32.43
C LEU A 88 12.09 16.58 -32.80
N ALA A 89 13.15 15.89 -32.38
CA ALA A 89 14.53 16.25 -32.70
C ALA A 89 14.80 16.27 -34.22
N VAL A 90 14.26 15.31 -34.97
CA VAL A 90 14.38 15.28 -36.44
C VAL A 90 13.60 16.42 -37.09
N ASP A 91 12.37 16.73 -36.66
CA ASP A 91 11.60 17.85 -37.22
C ASP A 91 12.27 19.20 -36.92
N TYR A 92 12.78 19.39 -35.69
CA TYR A 92 13.57 20.58 -35.36
C TYR A 92 14.86 20.65 -36.17
N GLY A 93 15.62 19.56 -36.29
CA GLY A 93 16.83 19.50 -37.10
C GLY A 93 16.58 19.87 -38.56
N VAL A 94 15.55 19.28 -39.17
CA VAL A 94 15.15 19.57 -40.56
C VAL A 94 14.68 21.02 -40.71
N ARG A 95 13.90 21.56 -39.76
CA ARG A 95 13.47 22.97 -39.80
C ARG A 95 14.63 23.93 -39.67
N THR A 96 15.60 23.64 -38.81
CA THR A 96 16.83 24.43 -38.66
C THR A 96 17.65 24.37 -39.94
N GLU A 97 17.84 23.19 -40.52
CA GLU A 97 18.56 23.03 -41.81
C GLU A 97 17.86 23.79 -42.95
N ILE A 98 16.53 23.74 -43.03
CA ILE A 98 15.74 24.52 -43.99
C ILE A 98 15.89 26.02 -43.75
N ALA A 99 15.84 26.46 -42.48
CA ALA A 99 16.00 27.87 -42.12
C ALA A 99 17.41 28.37 -42.45
N GLU A 100 18.45 27.60 -42.15
CA GLU A 100 19.84 27.91 -42.50
C GLU A 100 20.05 27.96 -44.02
N SER A 101 19.51 26.97 -44.75
CA SER A 101 19.56 26.94 -46.21
C SER A 101 18.85 28.16 -46.82
N PHE A 102 17.68 28.51 -46.29
CA PHE A 102 16.93 29.69 -46.70
C PHE A 102 17.68 30.98 -46.39
N MET A 103 18.23 31.13 -45.18
CA MET A 103 19.02 32.31 -44.78
C MET A 103 20.30 32.45 -45.60
N SER A 104 20.94 31.33 -45.95
CA SER A 104 22.11 31.29 -46.83
C SER A 104 21.76 31.71 -48.26
N ALA A 105 20.66 31.19 -48.82
CA ALA A 105 20.16 31.61 -50.12
C ALA A 105 19.76 33.10 -50.14
N LEU A 106 19.09 33.57 -49.08
CA LEU A 106 18.72 34.97 -48.89
C LEU A 106 19.95 35.88 -48.81
N LYS A 107 20.99 35.46 -48.07
CA LYS A 107 22.28 36.14 -48.01
C LYS A 107 22.93 36.24 -49.39
N GLY A 108 22.94 35.16 -50.16
CA GLY A 108 23.45 35.17 -51.55
C GLY A 108 22.71 36.18 -52.43
N VAL A 109 21.37 36.23 -52.36
CA VAL A 109 20.55 37.20 -53.11
C VAL A 109 20.79 38.64 -52.64
N PHE A 110 21.00 38.87 -51.34
CA PHE A 110 21.31 40.20 -50.81
C PHE A 110 22.71 40.69 -51.18
N GLU A 111 23.70 39.80 -51.20
CA GLU A 111 25.05 40.06 -51.69
C GLU A 111 25.05 40.40 -53.20
N GLU A 112 24.28 39.67 -54.01
CA GLU A 112 24.11 39.94 -55.45
C GLU A 112 23.42 41.29 -55.73
N HIS A 113 22.59 41.78 -54.80
CA HIS A 113 21.85 43.05 -54.94
C HIS A 113 22.43 44.24 -54.16
N TYR A 114 23.65 44.12 -53.58
CA TYR A 114 24.32 45.19 -52.84
C TYR A 114 23.46 45.81 -51.72
N ILE A 115 22.70 44.97 -51.00
CA ILE A 115 22.03 45.40 -49.78
C ILE A 115 22.91 44.93 -48.62
N ASP A 116 23.71 45.84 -48.08
CA ASP A 116 24.55 45.61 -46.91
C ASP A 116 23.64 45.31 -45.71
N MET A 117 23.60 44.05 -45.29
CA MET A 117 22.73 43.60 -44.22
C MET A 117 23.43 43.83 -42.87
N PRO A 118 22.85 44.63 -41.96
CA PRO A 118 23.50 44.95 -40.68
C PRO A 118 23.76 43.69 -39.84
N GLU A 119 24.96 43.58 -39.27
CA GLU A 119 25.41 42.47 -38.41
C GLU A 119 24.56 42.23 -37.15
N GLU A 120 23.66 43.16 -36.80
CA GLU A 120 22.75 43.08 -35.63
C GLU A 120 21.77 41.89 -35.64
N LYS A 121 21.54 41.22 -36.78
CA LYS A 121 20.57 40.10 -36.84
C LYS A 121 21.11 38.74 -36.39
N TYR A 122 22.43 38.58 -36.27
CA TYR A 122 23.04 37.33 -35.77
C TYR A 122 22.83 37.18 -34.25
N ASP A 123 22.88 38.30 -33.51
CA ASP A 123 22.64 38.38 -32.06
C ASP A 123 21.22 37.96 -31.65
N MET A 124 20.23 38.17 -32.54
CA MET A 124 18.83 37.78 -32.28
C MET A 124 18.61 36.27 -32.30
N VAL A 125 19.41 35.51 -33.07
CA VAL A 125 19.28 34.05 -33.15
C VAL A 125 19.93 33.40 -31.93
N GLU A 126 21.10 33.89 -31.51
CA GLU A 126 21.78 33.44 -30.29
C GLU A 126 20.93 33.74 -29.04
N GLY A 127 20.34 34.94 -28.95
CA GLY A 127 19.40 35.28 -27.88
C GLY A 127 18.06 34.51 -27.92
N MET A 128 17.66 33.97 -29.09
CA MET A 128 16.49 33.08 -29.19
C MET A 128 16.81 31.68 -28.66
N THR A 129 18.01 31.17 -28.93
CA THR A 129 18.50 29.89 -28.42
C THR A 129 18.69 29.93 -26.91
N GLU A 130 19.34 30.97 -26.37
CA GLU A 130 19.48 31.14 -24.91
C GLU A 130 18.12 31.21 -24.21
N LYS A 131 17.14 31.88 -24.83
CA LYS A 131 15.77 31.96 -24.29
C LYS A 131 15.03 30.64 -24.37
N LEU A 132 15.31 29.82 -25.38
CA LEU A 132 14.77 28.46 -25.52
C LEU A 132 15.32 27.57 -24.41
N ASP A 133 16.63 27.59 -24.18
CA ASP A 133 17.28 26.85 -23.10
C ASP A 133 16.76 27.31 -21.72
N GLU A 134 16.58 28.62 -21.50
CA GLU A 134 15.99 29.15 -20.28
C GLU A 134 14.53 28.72 -20.09
N MET A 135 13.75 28.68 -21.18
CA MET A 135 12.36 28.19 -21.14
C MET A 135 12.29 26.68 -20.88
N GLU A 136 13.19 25.90 -21.44
CA GLU A 136 13.28 24.46 -21.21
C GLU A 136 13.67 24.15 -19.76
N GLN A 137 14.65 24.88 -19.21
CA GLN A 137 15.04 24.74 -17.82
C GLN A 137 13.90 25.11 -16.87
N LYS A 138 13.18 26.21 -17.14
CA LYS A 138 11.97 26.60 -16.40
C LYS A 138 10.86 25.56 -16.52
N LEU A 139 10.67 24.97 -17.70
CA LEU A 139 9.66 23.93 -17.90
C LEU A 139 9.97 22.70 -17.06
N ASN A 140 11.24 22.26 -17.05
CA ASN A 140 11.69 21.14 -16.23
C ASN A 140 11.50 21.41 -14.74
N GLU A 141 11.83 22.61 -14.25
CA GLU A 141 11.54 23.01 -12.86
C GLU A 141 10.04 22.98 -12.54
N GLN A 142 9.19 23.40 -13.48
CA GLN A 142 7.74 23.37 -13.27
C GLN A 142 7.20 21.93 -13.27
N ILE A 143 7.75 21.05 -14.11
CA ILE A 143 7.40 19.62 -14.11
C ILE A 143 7.79 18.99 -12.78
N GLU A 144 9.01 19.25 -12.30
CA GLU A 144 9.49 18.72 -11.01
C GLU A 144 8.61 19.20 -9.85
N LYS A 145 8.30 20.50 -9.80
CA LYS A 145 7.33 21.06 -8.84
C LYS A 145 5.95 20.44 -8.99
N ASN A 146 5.49 20.14 -10.20
CA ASN A 146 4.19 19.52 -10.44
C ASN A 146 4.17 18.07 -9.94
N ILE A 147 5.25 17.32 -10.13
CA ILE A 147 5.41 15.96 -9.61
C ILE A 147 5.42 15.98 -8.07
N GLU A 148 6.21 16.86 -7.46
CA GLU A 148 6.24 17.03 -6.00
C GLU A 148 4.87 17.40 -5.43
N LEU A 149 4.19 18.37 -6.05
CA LEU A 149 2.85 18.79 -5.64
C LEU A 149 1.82 17.67 -5.79
N ASN A 150 1.84 16.90 -6.87
CA ASN A 150 0.94 15.76 -7.04
C ASN A 150 1.24 14.64 -6.04
N SER A 151 2.51 14.37 -5.74
CA SER A 151 2.91 13.40 -4.71
C SER A 151 2.40 13.83 -3.34
N ALA A 152 2.66 15.08 -2.96
CA ALA A 152 2.18 15.63 -1.69
C ALA A 152 0.65 15.65 -1.62
N LEU A 153 -0.03 16.02 -2.71
CA LEU A 153 -1.49 16.00 -2.79
C LEU A 153 -2.05 14.58 -2.60
N GLY A 154 -1.40 13.58 -3.21
CA GLY A 154 -1.75 12.17 -3.03
C GLY A 154 -1.59 11.71 -1.58
N GLU A 155 -0.52 12.11 -0.89
CA GLU A 155 -0.33 11.83 0.54
C GLU A 155 -1.40 12.51 1.41
N PHE A 156 -1.68 13.80 1.17
CA PHE A 156 -2.73 14.53 1.88
C PHE A 156 -4.12 13.90 1.70
N ILE A 157 -4.46 13.46 0.49
CA ILE A 157 -5.74 12.79 0.22
C ILE A 157 -5.80 11.45 0.97
N LYS A 158 -4.73 10.65 0.94
CA LYS A 158 -4.66 9.39 1.72
C LYS A 158 -4.85 9.65 3.21
N GLU A 159 -4.11 10.60 3.78
CA GLU A 159 -4.21 10.94 5.20
C GLU A 159 -5.61 11.46 5.56
N SER A 160 -6.20 12.29 4.69
CA SER A 160 -7.56 12.80 4.90
C SER A 160 -8.60 11.68 4.89
N ILE A 161 -8.52 10.74 3.95
CA ILE A 161 -9.43 9.59 3.87
C ILE A 161 -9.26 8.68 5.08
N VAL A 162 -8.03 8.34 5.46
CA VAL A 162 -7.76 7.49 6.63
C VAL A 162 -8.27 8.18 7.90
N THR A 163 -8.08 9.49 8.02
CA THR A 163 -8.61 10.27 9.16
C THR A 163 -10.14 10.24 9.18
N GLU A 164 -10.79 10.45 8.04
CA GLU A 164 -12.26 10.41 7.93
C GLU A 164 -12.83 9.03 8.26
N VAL A 165 -12.26 7.97 7.68
CA VAL A 165 -12.70 6.58 7.91
C VAL A 165 -12.39 6.14 9.35
N SER A 166 -11.34 6.68 9.98
CA SER A 166 -10.99 6.41 11.38
C SER A 166 -11.85 7.18 12.40
N GLN A 167 -12.74 8.09 11.96
CA GLN A 167 -13.69 8.75 12.87
C GLN A 167 -14.61 7.70 13.52
N GLY A 168 -14.65 7.71 14.86
CA GLY A 168 -15.40 6.74 15.67
C GLY A 168 -14.59 5.53 16.18
N LEU A 169 -13.30 5.41 15.82
CA LEU A 169 -12.38 4.43 16.42
C LEU A 169 -11.65 5.04 17.63
N ALA A 170 -11.29 4.20 18.61
CA ALA A 170 -10.41 4.61 19.70
C ALA A 170 -9.00 4.92 19.19
N ASP A 171 -8.23 5.79 19.85
CA ASP A 171 -6.95 6.27 19.31
C ASP A 171 -5.93 5.13 19.05
N THR A 172 -5.94 4.07 19.86
CA THR A 172 -5.14 2.86 19.63
C THR A 172 -5.56 2.06 18.40
N GLN A 173 -6.85 2.11 18.03
CA GLN A 173 -7.39 1.50 16.82
C GLN A 173 -7.10 2.36 15.58
N LYS A 174 -7.07 3.69 15.74
CA LYS A 174 -6.66 4.61 14.65
C LYS A 174 -5.21 4.39 14.27
N GLU A 175 -4.28 4.30 15.23
CA GLU A 175 -2.87 4.01 14.93
C GLU A 175 -2.70 2.68 14.19
N LYS A 176 -3.47 1.66 14.57
CA LYS A 176 -3.45 0.37 13.90
C LYS A 176 -4.05 0.44 12.49
N LEU A 177 -5.12 1.20 12.27
CA LEU A 177 -5.68 1.47 10.94
C LEU A 177 -4.67 2.22 10.06
N PHE A 178 -3.98 3.24 10.60
CA PHE A 178 -2.93 3.99 9.91
C PHE A 178 -1.77 3.09 9.46
N SER A 179 -1.33 2.19 10.33
CA SER A 179 -0.28 1.23 9.99
C SER A 179 -0.71 0.24 8.90
N LEU A 180 -2.00 -0.14 8.87
CA LEU A 180 -2.54 -1.04 7.85
C LEU A 180 -2.79 -0.32 6.52
N SER A 181 -3.20 0.96 6.55
CA SER A 181 -3.42 1.77 5.36
C SER A 181 -2.13 2.17 4.65
N ALA A 182 -0.99 2.18 5.35
CA ALA A 182 0.32 2.45 4.76
C ALA A 182 0.75 1.40 3.73
N GLY A 183 0.23 0.17 3.82
CA GLY A 183 0.48 -0.90 2.84
C GLY A 183 -0.46 -0.86 1.63
N VAL A 184 -1.39 0.09 1.56
CA VAL A 184 -2.39 0.15 0.49
C VAL A 184 -1.95 1.13 -0.60
N GLU A 185 -1.85 0.64 -1.83
CA GLU A 185 -1.54 1.46 -2.99
C GLU A 185 -2.70 2.42 -3.31
N PHE A 186 -2.35 3.70 -3.52
CA PHE A 186 -3.29 4.74 -3.87
C PHE A 186 -3.37 4.89 -5.38
N THR A 187 -4.53 4.54 -5.92
CA THR A 187 -4.84 4.65 -7.35
C THR A 187 -5.87 5.75 -7.61
N ASN A 188 -6.94 5.80 -6.83
CA ASN A 188 -8.01 6.80 -6.92
C ASN A 188 -8.64 7.00 -5.54
N GLU A 189 -9.20 8.19 -5.29
CA GLU A 189 -9.83 8.60 -4.03
C GLU A 189 -10.94 7.62 -3.61
N GLU A 190 -11.85 7.29 -4.52
CA GLU A 190 -13.02 6.42 -4.28
C GLU A 190 -12.59 4.98 -3.97
N THR A 191 -11.69 4.42 -4.79
CA THR A 191 -11.16 3.06 -4.60
C THR A 191 -10.30 2.93 -3.35
N TYR A 192 -9.53 3.97 -3.01
CA TYR A 192 -8.73 3.98 -1.79
C TYR A 192 -9.64 4.00 -0.56
N ARG A 193 -10.69 4.83 -0.55
CA ARG A 193 -11.70 4.86 0.51
C ARG A 193 -12.35 3.49 0.72
N GLU A 194 -12.80 2.83 -0.34
CA GLU A 194 -13.40 1.49 -0.26
C GLU A 194 -12.44 0.46 0.34
N LYS A 195 -11.15 0.50 -0.05
CA LYS A 195 -10.11 -0.40 0.51
C LYS A 195 -9.89 -0.13 2.00
N ILE A 196 -9.83 1.13 2.43
CA ILE A 196 -9.66 1.48 3.85
C ILE A 196 -10.91 1.14 4.67
N GLU A 197 -12.12 1.31 4.12
CA GLU A 197 -13.36 0.86 4.75
C GLU A 197 -13.42 -0.66 4.89
N THR A 198 -13.02 -1.40 3.85
CA THR A 198 -12.91 -2.87 3.90
C THR A 198 -11.93 -3.32 4.98
N ILE A 199 -10.78 -2.66 5.13
CA ILE A 199 -9.82 -2.93 6.20
C ILE A 199 -10.44 -2.61 7.56
N LYS A 200 -11.15 -1.48 7.67
CA LYS A 200 -11.84 -1.10 8.91
C LYS A 200 -12.88 -2.15 9.34
N GLU A 201 -13.71 -2.61 8.43
CA GLU A 201 -14.77 -3.59 8.74
C GLU A 201 -14.21 -4.96 9.12
N ASN A 202 -13.12 -5.40 8.48
CA ASN A 202 -12.50 -6.68 8.77
C ASN A 202 -11.70 -6.69 10.07
N TYR A 203 -10.98 -5.62 10.38
CA TYR A 203 -10.11 -5.55 11.57
C TYR A 203 -10.79 -4.94 12.80
N PHE A 204 -11.83 -4.14 12.58
CA PHE A 204 -12.65 -3.54 13.63
C PHE A 204 -14.13 -3.82 13.36
N PRO A 205 -14.54 -5.10 13.33
CA PRO A 205 -15.94 -5.45 13.18
C PRO A 205 -16.70 -4.74 14.30
N LYS A 206 -17.68 -3.91 13.93
CA LYS A 206 -18.62 -3.37 14.90
C LYS A 206 -19.35 -4.58 15.47
N THR A 207 -18.96 -5.00 16.68
CA THR A 207 -19.85 -5.81 17.50
C THR A 207 -21.12 -4.99 17.59
N GLN A 208 -22.19 -5.42 16.91
CA GLN A 208 -23.51 -4.95 17.27
C GLN A 208 -23.72 -5.43 18.70
N ILE A 209 -23.36 -4.56 19.64
CA ILE A 209 -23.91 -4.60 20.98
C ILE A 209 -25.39 -4.31 20.72
N SER A 210 -26.19 -5.36 20.61
CA SER A 210 -27.61 -5.28 20.92
C SER A 210 -27.71 -4.48 22.22
N GLU A 211 -28.49 -3.40 22.22
CA GLU A 211 -28.88 -2.68 23.44
C GLU A 211 -29.41 -3.66 24.48
N SER A 212 -28.54 -4.16 25.36
CA SER A 212 -28.87 -4.95 26.53
C SER A 212 -27.61 -5.11 27.39
N ALA A 213 -27.09 -4.00 27.89
CA ALA A 213 -26.28 -3.97 29.12
C ALA A 213 -26.02 -2.50 29.50
N GLU A 214 -27.07 -1.73 29.76
CA GLU A 214 -26.93 -0.76 30.85
C GLU A 214 -26.82 -1.59 32.13
N ALA A 215 -25.58 -1.72 32.62
CA ALA A 215 -25.34 -2.08 34.01
C ALA A 215 -25.96 -0.97 34.87
N SER A 216 -27.26 -1.09 35.17
CA SER A 216 -27.87 -0.37 36.26
C SER A 216 -27.33 -0.98 37.55
N ASP A 217 -26.35 -0.30 38.15
CA ASP A 217 -26.11 -0.43 39.59
C ASP A 217 -27.47 -0.29 40.31
N PRO A 218 -27.78 -1.13 41.31
CA PRO A 218 -29.04 -1.01 42.02
C PRO A 218 -29.01 0.31 42.79
N VAL A 219 -29.80 1.28 42.34
CA VAL A 219 -30.08 2.48 43.14
C VAL A 219 -30.80 2.01 44.40
N ILE A 220 -30.06 1.95 45.50
CA ILE A 220 -30.62 1.81 46.83
C ILE A 220 -31.45 3.07 47.07
N GLU A 221 -32.77 2.92 47.03
CA GLU A 221 -33.73 3.96 47.38
C GLU A 221 -33.66 4.18 48.91
N GLN A 222 -32.71 5.02 49.33
CA GLN A 222 -32.64 5.51 50.69
C GLN A 222 -33.57 6.72 50.83
N GLU A 223 -34.61 6.59 51.65
CA GLU A 223 -35.48 7.69 52.04
C GLU A 223 -34.63 8.83 52.64
N VAL A 224 -34.48 9.91 51.88
CA VAL A 224 -33.72 11.08 52.32
C VAL A 224 -34.62 11.89 53.27
N PRO A 225 -34.22 12.11 54.53
CA PRO A 225 -35.02 12.88 55.48
C PRO A 225 -35.24 14.33 55.01
N ALA A 226 -36.40 14.90 55.33
CA ALA A 226 -36.93 16.15 54.76
C ALA A 226 -35.98 17.37 54.76
N HIS A 227 -34.98 17.40 55.63
CA HIS A 227 -33.98 18.47 55.70
C HIS A 227 -32.90 18.40 54.60
N MET A 228 -32.70 17.25 53.95
CA MET A 228 -31.73 17.08 52.86
C MET A 228 -32.36 17.12 51.46
N ALA A 229 -33.70 17.09 51.36
CA ALA A 229 -34.42 17.11 50.08
C ALA A 229 -34.17 18.38 49.25
N ALA A 230 -33.92 19.53 49.90
CA ALA A 230 -33.61 20.78 49.22
C ALA A 230 -32.24 20.75 48.52
N TYR A 231 -31.26 20.06 49.10
CA TYR A 231 -29.91 19.94 48.56
C TYR A 231 -29.86 18.98 47.37
N VAL A 232 -30.54 17.84 47.46
CA VAL A 232 -30.62 16.86 46.37
C VAL A 232 -31.30 17.46 45.14
N ASN A 233 -32.38 18.21 45.32
CA ASN A 233 -33.06 18.91 44.23
C ASN A 233 -32.23 20.05 43.61
N ALA A 234 -31.37 20.71 44.40
CA ALA A 234 -30.47 21.74 43.88
C ALA A 234 -29.36 21.14 43.00
N ILE A 235 -28.81 19.98 43.39
CA ILE A 235 -27.81 19.26 42.60
C ILE A 235 -28.44 18.74 41.30
N ALA A 236 -29.64 18.18 41.36
CA ALA A 236 -30.37 17.67 40.18
C ALA A 236 -30.72 18.77 39.15
N ARG A 237 -30.87 20.03 39.59
CA ARG A 237 -31.09 21.17 38.68
C ARG A 237 -29.82 21.69 38.03
N TYR A 238 -28.66 21.46 38.63
CA TYR A 238 -27.38 21.92 38.08
C TYR A 238 -26.76 20.91 37.11
N SER A 239 -27.19 19.64 37.14
CA SER A 239 -26.69 18.59 36.25
C SER A 239 -27.47 18.46 34.93
N LYS A 240 -28.14 19.51 34.47
CA LYS A 240 -28.87 19.53 33.20
C LYS A 240 -28.44 20.70 32.32
#